data_AF-A0A935YSH5-F1
#
_entry.id   AF-A0A935YSH5-F1
#
_cell.length_a   1.000
_cell.length_b   1.000
_cell.length_c   1.000
_cell.angle_alpha   90.00
_cell.angle_beta   90.00
_cell.angle_gamma   90.00
#
_symmetry.space_group_name_H-M   'P 1'
#
loop_
_entity.id
_entity.type
_entity.pdbx_description
1 polymer ?
#
loop_
_entity_poly.entity_id
_entity_poly.type
_entity_poly.pdbx_seq_one_letter_code
_entity_poly.pdbx_strand_id
1 'polypeptide(L)' 'MRNALDPDRMTAEERLREVGEILAAGLLRLRARRREAQAADTGEVPLDFAARQSVHGRTLRGRRKRHAG' A
#
# COMPACT_ATOMS: atom_id res chain seq x y z
N MET A 1 17.39 -9.86 -0.13
CA MET A 1 17.67 -8.66 -0.94
C MET A 1 19.03 -8.88 -1.61
N ARG A 2 19.09 -8.98 -2.95
CA ARG A 2 20.38 -9.00 -3.67
C ARG A 2 20.92 -7.57 -3.66
N ASN A 3 22.17 -7.38 -3.23
CA ASN A 3 22.86 -6.12 -3.46
C ASN A 3 22.99 -5.94 -4.97
N ALA A 4 22.44 -4.86 -5.51
CA ALA A 4 22.63 -4.52 -6.91
C ALA A 4 24.13 -4.23 -7.10
N LEU A 5 24.82 -5.09 -7.85
CA LEU A 5 26.11 -4.74 -8.40
C LEU A 5 25.89 -3.56 -9.34
N ASP A 6 26.85 -2.65 -9.41
CA ASP A 6 26.88 -1.66 -10.48
C ASP A 6 26.70 -2.41 -11.83
N PRO A 7 25.76 -2.01 -12.69
CA PRO A 7 25.51 -2.72 -13.94
C PRO A 7 26.78 -2.95 -14.76
N ASP A 8 27.76 -2.03 -14.70
CA ASP A 8 29.01 -2.10 -15.47
C ASP A 8 29.99 -3.14 -14.90
N ARG A 9 29.67 -3.70 -13.73
CA ARG A 9 30.39 -4.82 -13.11
C ARG A 9 29.68 -6.17 -13.33
N MET A 10 28.54 -6.19 -14.03
CA MET A 10 27.83 -7.42 -14.35
C MET A 10 28.36 -8.05 -15.63
N THR A 11 28.44 -9.38 -15.65
CA THR A 11 28.51 -10.11 -16.92
C THR A 11 27.23 -9.91 -17.74
N ALA A 12 27.30 -10.17 -19.05
CA ALA A 12 26.13 -10.07 -19.92
C ALA A 12 24.98 -10.97 -19.45
N GLU A 13 25.29 -12.18 -18.97
CA GLU A 13 24.29 -13.13 -18.46
C GLU A 13 23.61 -12.61 -17.19
N GLU A 14 24.37 -12.05 -16.25
CA GLU A 14 23.83 -11.46 -15.03
C GLU A 14 22.92 -10.27 -15.33
N ARG A 15 23.33 -9.40 -16.25
CA ARG A 15 22.51 -8.25 -16.66
C ARG A 15 21.21 -8.71 -17.32
N LEU A 16 21.25 -9.72 -18.19
CA LEU A 16 20.05 -10.29 -18.80
C LEU A 16 19.12 -10.92 -17.77
N ARG A 17 19.67 -11.63 -16.78
CA ARG A 17 18.89 -12.23 -15.71
C ARG A 17 18.19 -11.18 -14.85
N GLU A 18 18.90 -10.13 -14.45
CA GLU A 18 18.33 -9.02 -13.68
C GLU A 18 17.19 -8.32 -14.44
N VAL A 19 17.41 -8.02 -15.74
CA VAL A 19 16.37 -7.45 -16.60
C VAL A 19 15.16 -8.39 -16.69
N GLY A 20 15.40 -9.70 -16.85
CA GLY A 20 14.36 -10.72 -16.86
C GLY A 20 13.54 -10.76 -15.56
N GLU A 21 14.21 -10.71 -14.40
CA GLU A 21 13.59 -10.68 -13.07
C GLU A 21 12.71 -9.42 -12.90
N ILE A 22 13.23 -8.24 -13.29
CA ILE A 22 12.48 -6.97 -13.25
C ILE A 22 11.24 -7.03 -14.13
N LEU A 23 11.38 -7.50 -15.38
CA LEU A 23 10.28 -7.60 -16.33
C LEU A 23 9.22 -8.61 -15.87
N ALA A 24 9.63 -9.77 -15.35
CA ALA A 24 8.70 -10.76 -14.80
C ALA A 24 7.90 -10.19 -13.63
N ALA A 25 8.56 -9.51 -12.69
CA ALA A 25 7.88 -8.85 -11.58
C ALA A 25 6.94 -7.72 -12.04
N GLY A 26 7.31 -6.98 -13.09
CA GLY A 26 6.45 -6.00 -13.73
C GLY A 26 5.19 -6.63 -14.35
N LEU A 27 5.36 -7.71 -15.10
CA LEU A 27 4.25 -8.43 -15.75
C LEU A 27 3.28 -9.03 -14.74
N LEU A 28 3.77 -9.62 -13.66
CA LEU A 28 2.94 -10.15 -12.58
C LEU A 28 2.08 -9.04 -11.94
N ARG A 29 2.69 -7.89 -11.62
CA ARG A 29 1.95 -6.73 -11.09
C ARG A 29 0.91 -6.20 -12.06
N LEU A 30 1.25 -6.11 -13.36
CA LEU A 30 0.31 -5.65 -14.39
C LEU A 30 -0.90 -6.59 -14.51
N ARG A 31 -0.66 -7.90 -14.49
CA ARG A 31 -1.73 -8.91 -14.54
C ARG A 31 -2.61 -8.87 -13.30
N ALA A 32 -2.03 -8.72 -12.11
CA ALA A 32 -2.79 -8.57 -10.87
C ALA A 32 -3.73 -7.35 -10.92
N ARG A 33 -3.20 -6.18 -11.29
CA ARG A 33 -4.01 -4.95 -11.45
C ARG A 33 -5.12 -5.09 -12.48
N ARG A 34 -4.86 -5.75 -13.62
CA ARG A 34 -5.89 -5.99 -14.63
C ARG A 34 -7.01 -6.87 -14.10
N ARG A 35 -6.66 -7.92 -13.35
CA ARG A 35 -7.66 -8.81 -12.71
C ARG A 35 -8.48 -8.07 -11.66
N GLU A 36 -7.83 -7.26 -10.82
CA GLU A 36 -8.51 -6.39 -9.85
C GLU A 36 -9.48 -5.42 -10.55
N ALA A 37 -9.04 -4.76 -11.62
CA ALA A 37 -9.88 -3.86 -12.39
C ALA A 37 -11.08 -4.57 -13.03
N GLN A 38 -10.88 -5.77 -13.59
CA GLN A 38 -11.96 -6.60 -14.14
C GLN A 38 -12.92 -7.09 -13.06
N ALA A 39 -12.42 -7.47 -11.89
CA ALA A 39 -13.26 -7.87 -10.76
C ALA A 39 -14.09 -6.69 -10.23
N ALA A 40 -13.49 -5.49 -10.14
CA ALA A 40 -14.19 -4.27 -9.74
C ALA A 40 -15.27 -3.84 -10.76
N ASP A 41 -15.05 -4.10 -12.05
CA ASP A 41 -16.04 -3.88 -13.12
C ASP A 41 -17.21 -4.87 -13.03
N THR A 42 -17.04 -6.00 -12.32
CA THR A 42 -18.05 -7.08 -12.23
C THR A 42 -18.75 -7.16 -10.86
N GLY A 43 -18.35 -6.37 -9.85
CA GLY A 43 -19.02 -6.41 -8.54
C GLY A 43 -18.44 -5.44 -7.52
N GLU A 44 -19.30 -4.54 -7.05
CA GLU A 44 -19.30 -3.81 -5.77
C GLU A 44 -17.94 -3.67 -5.06
N VAL A 45 -17.40 -2.45 -5.02
CA VAL A 45 -16.24 -2.09 -4.19
C VAL A 45 -16.72 -1.85 -2.75
N PRO A 46 -16.34 -2.67 -1.74
CA PRO A 46 -16.75 -2.42 -0.37
C PRO A 46 -16.10 -1.13 0.13
N LEU A 47 -16.92 -0.12 0.43
CA LEU A 47 -16.51 1.18 1.00
C LEU A 47 -16.43 1.16 2.53
N ASP A 48 -16.48 -0.02 3.14
CA ASP A 48 -16.46 -0.18 4.59
C ASP A 48 -15.05 0.09 5.12
N PHE A 49 -14.73 1.37 5.28
CA PHE A 49 -13.63 1.80 6.11
C PHE A 49 -14.02 1.50 7.56
N ALA A 50 -13.37 0.52 8.19
CA ALA A 50 -13.44 0.36 9.63
C ALA A 50 -13.14 1.71 10.27
N ALA A 51 -14.14 2.31 10.91
CA ALA A 51 -14.00 3.61 11.54
C ALA A 51 -12.88 3.51 12.57
N ARG A 52 -11.68 3.98 12.21
CA ARG A 52 -10.66 4.29 13.20
C ARG A 52 -11.30 5.38 14.05
N GLN A 53 -11.70 4.98 15.25
CA GLN A 53 -12.34 5.81 16.26
C GLN A 53 -11.76 7.22 16.19
N SER A 54 -12.62 8.19 15.90
CA SER A 54 -12.28 9.60 15.95
C SER A 54 -11.81 9.91 17.37
N VAL A 55 -10.50 9.92 17.62
CA VAL A 55 -9.93 10.47 18.84
C VAL A 55 -10.07 11.98 18.74
N HIS A 56 -11.23 12.48 19.18
CA HIS A 56 -11.48 13.90 19.40
C HIS A 56 -10.59 14.36 20.57
N GLY A 57 -9.31 14.59 20.27
CA GLY A 57 -8.36 15.21 21.16
C GLY A 57 -8.60 16.71 21.18
N ARG A 58 -9.39 17.19 22.14
CA ARG A 58 -9.19 18.53 22.68
C ARG A 58 -9.47 18.55 24.18
N THR A 59 -8.41 18.30 24.93
CA THR A 59 -8.21 18.85 26.26
C THR A 59 -8.52 20.34 26.23
N LEU A 60 -9.61 20.75 26.87
CA LEU A 60 -9.67 22.05 27.52
C LEU A 60 -10.08 21.85 28.97
N ARG A 61 -9.08 22.10 29.80
CA ARG A 61 -9.11 22.16 31.25
C ARG A 61 -10.05 23.30 31.68
N GLY A 62 -10.94 23.03 32.64
CA GLY A 62 -11.29 24.01 33.66
C GLY A 62 -12.76 24.33 33.91
N ARG A 63 -13.23 23.89 35.10
CA ARG A 63 -14.11 24.61 36.07
C ARG A 63 -15.56 24.88 35.61
N ARG A 64 -16.64 24.59 36.35
CA ARG A 64 -16.88 24.62 37.81
C ARG A 64 -18.00 23.65 38.24
N LYS A 65 -18.01 23.44 39.56
CA LYS A 65 -18.90 22.65 40.42
C LYS A 65 -20.40 22.96 40.29
N ARG A 66 -21.19 21.89 40.48
CA ARG A 66 -22.43 21.69 41.27
C ARG A 66 -23.56 22.72 41.11
N HIS A 67 -24.78 22.24 40.89
CA HIS A 67 -25.87 22.30 41.87
C HIS A 67 -27.04 21.37 41.49
N ALA A 68 -27.61 20.75 42.52
CA ALA A 68 -28.82 19.93 42.50
C ALA A 68 -30.07 20.82 42.56
N GLY A 69 -31.20 20.27 42.09
CA GLY A 69 -32.56 20.77 42.25
C GLY A 69 -33.51 19.74 41.70
#